data_AF-A0A0S3SF27-F1
#
_entry.id   AF-A0A0S3SF27-F1
#
_cell.length_a   1.000
_cell.length_b   1.000
_cell.length_c   1.000
_cell.angle_alpha   90.00
_cell.angle_beta   90.00
_cell.angle_gamma   90.00
#
_symmetry.space_group_name_H-M   'P 1'
#
loop_
_entity.id
_entity.type
_entity.pdbx_description
1 polymer ?
#
loop_
_entity_poly.entity_id
_entity_poly.type
_entity_poly.pdbx_seq_one_letter_code
_entity_poly.pdbx_strand_id
1 'polypeptide(L)'
;MANVEKSFQSFRTLIVVASITFPILIIFYLTHQNSIFDIFQGIQNNTTNICDSVASAKNNTFEDEKNDEKLFGGLLVSSFNESSCVSRFRSYLYRKASPFKPSEYLIYKLRNYENLHRNCGPYTKSYNETMKDGANFSKSGVDSKCKYLVWTAIEGLGNRMISLVSTFLYAIFTDRVLLVRFDNDMMDLFCEPFPDSSWLLPKNSTYWNDLRQFKTWESMFVNNKGNDPLTALFLDLMNNNVRVTNRFHCDQNQVLLQNIPILILRSNEYFAPSLYLTYSFRQDFNKMFPDKDTTFHLLGRYLFHPSNVVWEHIQNVYEAHLAKENERIGLQIRIYNTRQTPEETIINETISCLQQNMLLPKFNMQNSSSPPLEKNTSKVVLVVSLYSKYGERLKSIYESNTSLSREVIKVYQPSHEEHQNSGDNMHNIKAWSEIYLLGLCDALVTSPTSTFGYVAHSLGGMKPLVLQSISGKSIPKVPCQRLKYMEPCFHDPPNYDCMANATVDFTSIFHNIRRCEDQSRGMKIINT
;
A
#
# COMPACT_ATOMS: atom_id res chain seq x y z
N MET A 1 92.79 -19.64 -37.52
CA MET A 1 91.91 -20.73 -38.01
C MET A 1 92.09 -21.98 -37.15
N ALA A 2 91.73 -21.94 -35.86
CA ALA A 2 91.74 -23.11 -34.97
C ALA A 2 90.49 -23.20 -34.07
N ASN A 3 89.62 -22.19 -34.09
CA ASN A 3 88.35 -22.17 -33.37
C ASN A 3 87.13 -22.58 -34.21
N VAL A 4 87.31 -22.84 -35.52
CA VAL A 4 86.20 -23.18 -36.42
C VAL A 4 85.95 -24.69 -36.49
N GLU A 5 87.00 -25.52 -36.36
CA GLU A 5 86.86 -27.00 -36.38
C GLU A 5 86.21 -27.59 -35.13
N LYS A 6 86.49 -27.05 -33.93
CA LYS A 6 85.85 -27.51 -32.68
C LYS A 6 84.35 -27.22 -32.62
N SER A 7 83.89 -26.14 -33.27
CA SER A 7 82.48 -25.76 -33.34
C SER A 7 81.67 -26.76 -34.17
N PHE A 8 82.25 -27.25 -35.28
CA PHE A 8 81.56 -28.14 -36.22
C PHE A 8 81.37 -29.57 -35.66
N GLN A 9 82.29 -30.03 -34.80
CA GLN A 9 82.19 -31.33 -34.14
C GLN A 9 81.11 -31.33 -33.05
N SER A 10 80.99 -30.23 -32.28
CA SER A 10 79.92 -30.07 -31.27
C SER A 10 78.53 -30.02 -31.91
N PHE A 11 78.40 -29.37 -33.06
CA PHE A 11 77.14 -29.25 -33.80
C PHE A 11 76.64 -30.59 -34.35
N ARG A 12 77.54 -31.46 -34.84
CA ARG A 12 77.16 -32.80 -35.32
C ARG A 12 76.65 -33.69 -34.20
N THR A 13 77.25 -33.64 -33.01
CA THR A 13 76.80 -34.43 -31.85
C THR A 13 75.42 -33.97 -31.36
N LEU A 14 75.15 -32.66 -31.39
CA LEU A 14 73.86 -32.09 -31.00
C LEU A 14 72.72 -32.54 -31.95
N ILE A 15 72.99 -32.60 -33.25
CA ILE A 15 72.02 -33.04 -34.26
C ILE A 15 71.69 -34.52 -34.08
N VAL A 16 72.67 -35.39 -33.81
CA VAL A 16 72.44 -36.83 -33.63
C VAL A 16 71.61 -37.09 -32.36
N VAL A 17 71.88 -36.39 -31.26
CA VAL A 17 71.09 -36.52 -30.02
C VAL A 17 69.65 -36.02 -30.23
N ALA A 18 69.46 -34.88 -30.90
CA ALA A 18 68.14 -34.34 -31.19
C ALA A 18 67.31 -35.25 -32.12
N SER A 19 67.96 -35.95 -33.06
CA SER A 19 67.31 -36.86 -34.01
C SER A 19 66.73 -38.12 -33.34
N ILE A 20 67.27 -38.52 -32.17
CA ILE A 20 66.84 -39.72 -31.44
C ILE A 20 65.88 -39.34 -30.31
N THR A 21 66.07 -38.22 -29.62
CA THR A 21 65.23 -37.83 -28.48
C THR A 21 63.89 -37.25 -28.90
N PHE A 22 63.84 -36.54 -30.03
CA PHE A 22 62.62 -35.88 -30.50
C PHE A 22 61.51 -36.87 -30.93
N PRO A 23 61.78 -37.96 -31.66
CA PRO A 23 60.75 -38.96 -31.99
C PRO A 23 60.25 -39.71 -30.75
N ILE A 24 61.11 -40.00 -29.78
CA ILE A 24 60.75 -40.70 -28.54
C ILE A 24 59.81 -39.82 -27.69
N LEU A 25 60.10 -38.52 -27.58
CA LEU A 25 59.23 -37.55 -26.90
C LEU A 25 57.87 -37.39 -27.62
N ILE A 26 57.84 -37.39 -28.95
CA ILE A 26 56.60 -37.32 -29.72
C ILE A 26 55.76 -38.59 -29.53
N ILE A 27 56.38 -39.77 -29.57
CA ILE A 27 55.67 -41.04 -29.31
C ILE A 27 55.10 -41.05 -27.90
N PHE A 28 55.87 -40.65 -26.89
CA PHE A 28 55.41 -40.58 -25.50
C PHE A 28 54.27 -39.55 -25.31
N TYR A 29 54.33 -38.41 -26.01
CA TYR A 29 53.28 -37.39 -26.01
C TYR A 29 52.00 -37.87 -26.70
N LEU A 30 52.10 -38.53 -27.85
CA LEU A 30 50.96 -39.06 -28.60
C LEU A 30 50.29 -40.25 -27.90
N THR A 31 51.06 -41.12 -27.23
CA THR A 31 50.50 -42.26 -26.47
C THR A 31 49.81 -41.84 -25.17
N HIS A 32 50.16 -40.69 -24.58
CA HIS A 32 49.55 -40.19 -23.34
C HIS A 32 48.48 -39.12 -23.52
N GLN A 33 48.31 -38.52 -24.70
CA GLN A 33 47.19 -37.61 -24.97
C GLN A 33 45.82 -38.32 -24.92
N ASN A 34 45.73 -39.57 -25.38
CA ASN A 34 44.45 -40.28 -25.43
C ASN A 34 43.98 -40.83 -24.08
N SER A 35 44.85 -40.92 -23.06
CA SER A 35 44.46 -41.43 -21.74
C SER A 35 44.00 -40.33 -20.76
N ILE A 36 44.35 -39.06 -21.01
CA ILE A 36 43.96 -37.92 -20.15
C ILE A 36 42.66 -37.27 -20.65
N PHE A 37 42.40 -37.31 -21.97
CA PHE A 37 41.22 -36.67 -22.56
C PHE A 37 39.90 -37.38 -22.20
N ASP A 38 39.91 -38.72 -22.09
CA ASP A 38 38.71 -39.49 -21.67
C ASP A 38 38.37 -39.32 -20.18
N ILE A 39 39.37 -39.01 -19.33
CA ILE A 39 39.15 -38.73 -17.91
C ILE A 39 38.63 -37.29 -17.71
N PHE A 40 39.11 -36.33 -18.52
CA PHE A 40 38.63 -34.96 -18.45
C PHE A 40 37.23 -34.77 -19.06
N GLN A 41 36.85 -35.45 -20.14
CA GLN A 41 35.47 -35.35 -20.66
C GLN A 41 34.41 -35.94 -19.70
N GLY A 42 34.73 -36.97 -18.91
CA GLY A 42 33.83 -37.52 -17.90
C GLY A 42 33.64 -36.62 -16.67
N ILE A 43 34.67 -35.86 -16.29
CA ILE A 43 34.62 -34.96 -15.11
C ILE A 43 34.07 -33.58 -15.50
N GLN A 44 34.42 -33.05 -16.68
CA GLN A 44 33.96 -31.75 -17.16
C GLN A 44 32.47 -31.76 -17.49
N ASN A 45 31.90 -32.85 -18.04
CA ASN A 45 30.47 -32.93 -18.34
C ASN A 45 29.59 -33.02 -17.08
N ASN A 46 30.08 -33.55 -15.96
CA ASN A 46 29.31 -33.55 -14.70
C ASN A 46 29.51 -32.26 -13.89
N THR A 47 30.70 -31.65 -13.90
CA THR A 47 30.94 -30.40 -13.16
C THR A 47 30.44 -29.15 -13.89
N THR A 48 30.47 -29.09 -15.22
CA THR A 48 29.82 -27.99 -15.97
C THR A 48 28.30 -28.08 -15.87
N ASN A 49 27.70 -29.26 -16.02
CA ASN A 49 26.26 -29.41 -15.79
C ASN A 49 25.85 -29.11 -14.35
N ILE A 50 26.68 -29.37 -13.33
CA ILE A 50 26.39 -29.00 -11.94
C ILE A 50 26.62 -27.50 -11.69
N CYS A 51 27.69 -26.90 -12.21
CA CYS A 51 27.92 -25.46 -12.07
C CYS A 51 26.91 -24.62 -12.88
N ASP A 52 26.52 -25.06 -14.08
CA ASP A 52 25.51 -24.42 -14.91
C ASP A 52 24.10 -24.65 -14.35
N SER A 53 23.80 -25.82 -13.76
CA SER A 53 22.53 -26.03 -13.06
C SER A 53 22.46 -25.31 -11.72
N VAL A 54 23.57 -25.14 -11.00
CA VAL A 54 23.63 -24.33 -9.77
C VAL A 54 23.61 -22.84 -10.09
N ALA A 55 24.26 -22.39 -11.17
CA ALA A 55 24.20 -21.01 -11.63
C ALA A 55 22.82 -20.69 -12.23
N SER A 56 22.23 -21.61 -13.00
CA SER A 56 20.85 -21.49 -13.47
C SER A 56 19.86 -21.56 -12.32
N ALA A 57 20.02 -22.46 -11.34
CA ALA A 57 19.15 -22.51 -10.17
C ALA A 57 19.28 -21.25 -9.31
N LYS A 58 20.48 -20.70 -9.14
CA LYS A 58 20.71 -19.40 -8.48
C LYS A 58 20.08 -18.26 -9.26
N ASN A 59 20.29 -18.19 -10.57
CA ASN A 59 19.69 -17.16 -11.41
C ASN A 59 18.16 -17.26 -11.40
N ASN A 60 17.60 -18.47 -11.44
CA ASN A 60 16.17 -18.71 -11.33
C ASN A 60 15.65 -18.30 -9.95
N THR A 61 16.34 -18.63 -8.85
CA THR A 61 15.94 -18.18 -7.50
C THR A 61 16.04 -16.66 -7.34
N PHE A 62 17.08 -16.02 -7.87
CA PHE A 62 17.18 -14.56 -7.86
C PHE A 62 16.12 -13.87 -8.72
N GLU A 63 15.79 -14.42 -9.90
CA GLU A 63 14.71 -13.91 -10.75
C GLU A 63 13.33 -14.15 -10.12
N ASP A 64 13.12 -15.31 -9.49
CA ASP A 64 11.90 -15.65 -8.77
C ASP A 64 11.71 -14.75 -7.55
N GLU A 65 12.75 -14.48 -6.75
CA GLU A 65 12.71 -13.54 -5.62
C GLU A 65 12.40 -12.11 -6.09
N LYS A 66 13.06 -11.66 -7.17
CA LYS A 66 12.81 -10.33 -7.73
C LYS A 66 11.40 -10.20 -8.31
N ASN A 67 10.89 -11.26 -8.94
CA ASN A 67 9.52 -11.30 -9.43
C ASN A 67 8.52 -11.37 -8.27
N ASP A 68 8.82 -12.08 -7.18
CA ASP A 68 8.01 -12.13 -5.97
C ASP A 68 7.91 -10.75 -5.30
N GLU A 69 9.04 -10.04 -5.18
CA GLU A 69 9.06 -8.67 -4.67
C GLU A 69 8.30 -7.70 -5.57
N LYS A 70 8.50 -7.78 -6.89
CA LYS A 70 7.81 -6.95 -7.88
C LYS A 70 6.29 -7.16 -7.84
N LEU A 71 5.83 -8.39 -7.59
CA LEU A 71 4.41 -8.76 -7.54
C LEU A 71 3.85 -8.85 -6.10
N PHE A 72 4.62 -8.39 -5.12
CA PHE A 72 4.23 -8.35 -3.70
C PHE A 72 3.76 -9.70 -3.14
N GLY A 73 4.50 -10.78 -3.37
CA GLY A 73 4.12 -12.10 -2.85
C GLY A 73 2.96 -12.74 -3.61
N GLY A 74 2.77 -12.41 -4.89
CA GLY A 74 1.61 -12.84 -5.69
C GLY A 74 0.34 -12.01 -5.49
N LEU A 75 0.39 -10.94 -4.69
CA LEU A 75 -0.74 -10.01 -4.53
C LEU A 75 -1.12 -9.38 -5.88
N LEU A 76 -0.14 -9.02 -6.72
CA LEU A 76 -0.35 -8.43 -8.04
C LEU A 76 -0.21 -9.47 -9.16
N VAL A 77 -0.83 -9.21 -10.30
CA VAL A 77 -0.63 -9.99 -11.55
C VAL A 77 0.37 -9.31 -12.47
N SER A 78 1.07 -10.11 -13.27
CA SER A 78 2.03 -9.66 -14.29
C SER A 78 1.39 -9.22 -15.61
N SER A 79 0.09 -9.39 -15.80
CA SER A 79 -0.59 -9.20 -17.09
C SER A 79 -0.78 -7.74 -17.51
N PHE A 80 -0.50 -6.76 -16.64
CA PHE A 80 -0.61 -5.35 -17.00
C PHE A 80 0.57 -4.91 -17.88
N ASN A 81 0.30 -4.02 -18.83
CA ASN A 81 1.36 -3.31 -19.56
C ASN A 81 2.15 -2.40 -18.59
N GLU A 82 3.47 -2.59 -18.49
CA GLU A 82 4.29 -1.81 -17.56
C GLU A 82 4.28 -0.31 -17.84
N SER A 83 4.17 0.09 -19.11
CA SER A 83 4.19 1.51 -19.48
C SER A 83 2.89 2.24 -19.15
N SER A 84 1.76 1.52 -19.03
CA SER A 84 0.48 2.13 -18.66
C SER A 84 0.39 2.46 -17.16
N CYS A 85 1.19 1.79 -16.33
CA CYS A 85 1.27 2.06 -14.90
C CYS A 85 2.66 1.70 -14.35
N VAL A 86 3.59 2.64 -14.40
CA VAL A 86 4.98 2.42 -13.99
C VAL A 86 5.09 2.10 -12.50
N SER A 87 4.30 2.78 -11.66
CA SER A 87 4.32 2.61 -10.21
C SER A 87 3.98 1.17 -9.78
N ARG A 88 3.10 0.47 -10.52
CA ARG A 88 2.72 -0.93 -10.25
C ARG A 88 3.91 -1.87 -10.22
N PHE A 89 4.89 -1.62 -11.09
CA PHE A 89 6.01 -2.52 -11.30
C PHE A 89 7.36 -1.96 -10.84
N ARG A 90 7.45 -0.68 -10.48
CA ARG A 90 8.68 -0.06 -10.00
C ARG A 90 8.63 0.42 -8.55
N SER A 91 7.45 0.46 -7.93
CA SER A 91 7.32 0.91 -6.54
C SER A 91 8.12 0.08 -5.53
N TYR A 92 8.34 -1.21 -5.80
CA TYR A 92 9.17 -2.08 -4.95
C TYR A 92 10.61 -1.55 -4.80
N LEU A 93 11.13 -0.81 -5.78
CA LEU A 93 12.48 -0.22 -5.74
C LEU A 93 12.61 0.93 -4.72
N TYR A 94 11.49 1.55 -4.35
CA TYR A 94 11.44 2.70 -3.44
C TYR A 94 11.03 2.29 -2.01
N ARG A 95 10.54 1.05 -1.84
CA ARG A 95 9.95 0.54 -0.60
C ARG A 95 10.86 -0.53 -0.01
N LYS A 96 10.91 -0.59 1.32
CA LYS A 96 11.44 -1.78 2.00
C LYS A 96 10.51 -2.96 1.71
N ALA A 97 11.08 -4.15 1.57
CA ALA A 97 10.31 -5.38 1.45
C ALA A 97 9.36 -5.49 2.66
N SER A 98 8.06 -5.65 2.38
CA SER A 98 7.08 -5.80 3.45
C SER A 98 7.20 -7.19 4.07
N PRO A 99 7.25 -7.30 5.41
CA PRO A 99 7.22 -8.60 6.07
C PRO A 99 5.83 -9.25 6.00
N PHE A 100 4.80 -8.50 5.63
CA PHE A 100 3.41 -8.97 5.57
C PHE A 100 3.12 -9.54 4.18
N LYS A 101 3.10 -10.88 4.09
CA LYS A 101 2.78 -11.60 2.86
C LYS A 101 1.27 -11.87 2.76
N PRO A 102 0.65 -11.77 1.57
CA PRO A 102 -0.74 -12.15 1.39
C PRO A 102 -0.93 -13.65 1.63
N SER A 103 -2.09 -14.05 2.16
CA SER A 103 -2.45 -15.47 2.24
C SER A 103 -2.79 -16.02 0.86
N GLU A 104 -2.59 -17.32 0.65
CA GLU A 104 -3.03 -18.01 -0.58
C GLU A 104 -4.54 -17.82 -0.82
N TYR A 105 -5.34 -17.79 0.25
CA TYR A 105 -6.78 -17.59 0.16
C TYR A 105 -7.15 -16.17 -0.30
N LEU A 106 -6.42 -15.15 0.16
CA LEU A 106 -6.57 -13.78 -0.34
C LEU A 106 -6.22 -13.71 -1.83
N ILE A 107 -5.08 -14.28 -2.24
CA ILE A 107 -4.68 -14.32 -3.65
C ILE A 107 -5.79 -14.99 -4.48
N TYR A 108 -6.28 -16.16 -4.06
CA TYR A 108 -7.39 -16.86 -4.71
C TYR A 108 -8.65 -15.98 -4.85
N LYS A 109 -9.07 -15.27 -3.79
CA LYS A 109 -10.21 -14.36 -3.83
C LYS A 109 -9.97 -13.19 -4.80
N LEU A 110 -8.77 -12.63 -4.85
CA LEU A 110 -8.42 -11.55 -5.78
C LEU A 110 -8.44 -12.03 -7.24
N ARG A 111 -7.85 -13.18 -7.55
CA ARG A 111 -7.87 -13.76 -8.91
C ARG A 111 -9.30 -14.04 -9.39
N ASN A 112 -10.15 -14.57 -8.50
CA ASN A 112 -11.57 -14.77 -8.83
C ASN A 112 -12.31 -13.46 -9.03
N TYR A 113 -12.03 -12.45 -8.20
CA TYR A 113 -12.61 -11.14 -8.35
C TYR A 113 -12.19 -10.48 -9.68
N GLU A 114 -10.94 -10.61 -10.09
CA GLU A 114 -10.45 -10.12 -11.39
C GLU A 114 -11.21 -10.80 -12.55
N ASN A 115 -11.45 -12.11 -12.47
CA ASN A 115 -12.25 -12.83 -13.46
C ASN A 115 -13.72 -12.36 -13.46
N LEU A 116 -14.33 -12.15 -12.28
CA LEU A 116 -15.66 -11.56 -12.16
C LEU A 116 -15.71 -10.19 -12.85
N HIS A 117 -14.72 -9.33 -12.56
CA HIS A 117 -14.66 -7.99 -13.11
C HIS A 117 -14.41 -7.98 -14.63
N ARG A 118 -13.60 -8.90 -15.15
CA ARG A 118 -13.41 -9.06 -16.60
C ARG A 118 -14.72 -9.45 -17.31
N ASN A 119 -15.50 -10.35 -16.71
CA ASN A 119 -16.72 -10.88 -17.33
C ASN A 119 -17.94 -9.96 -17.17
N CYS A 120 -18.00 -9.20 -16.07
CA CYS A 120 -19.15 -8.38 -15.69
C CYS A 120 -18.87 -6.87 -15.69
N GLY A 121 -17.63 -6.45 -15.93
CA GLY A 121 -17.22 -5.05 -15.88
C GLY A 121 -17.80 -4.19 -17.01
N PRO A 122 -17.50 -2.88 -17.03
CA PRO A 122 -18.04 -1.94 -18.00
C PRO A 122 -17.89 -2.42 -19.45
N TYR A 123 -18.89 -2.10 -20.27
CA TYR A 123 -18.96 -2.40 -21.70
C TYR A 123 -19.09 -3.89 -22.09
N THR A 124 -19.05 -4.82 -21.13
CA THR A 124 -19.41 -6.22 -21.37
C THR A 124 -20.89 -6.40 -21.70
N LYS A 125 -21.25 -7.54 -22.29
CA LYS A 125 -22.66 -7.89 -22.56
C LYS A 125 -23.49 -7.88 -21.27
N SER A 126 -23.01 -8.54 -20.22
CA SER A 126 -23.71 -8.62 -18.93
C SER A 126 -23.84 -7.28 -18.22
N TYR A 127 -22.83 -6.40 -18.33
CA TYR A 127 -22.95 -5.02 -17.87
C TYR A 127 -24.05 -4.26 -18.58
N ASN A 128 -24.08 -4.31 -19.91
CA ASN A 128 -25.10 -3.60 -20.68
C ASN A 128 -26.52 -4.08 -20.32
N GLU A 129 -26.72 -5.40 -20.20
CA GLU A 129 -28.00 -6.01 -19.82
C GLU A 129 -28.46 -5.58 -18.41
N THR A 130 -27.54 -5.47 -17.45
CA THR A 130 -27.90 -5.16 -16.05
C THR A 130 -27.98 -3.65 -15.79
N MET A 131 -27.03 -2.87 -16.31
CA MET A 131 -26.82 -1.47 -15.94
C MET A 131 -27.46 -0.44 -16.89
N LYS A 132 -27.81 -0.78 -18.14
CA LYS A 132 -28.50 0.16 -19.06
C LYS A 132 -30.02 0.06 -18.97
N ASP A 133 -30.56 -1.14 -18.81
CA ASP A 133 -32.02 -1.38 -18.91
C ASP A 133 -32.74 -1.26 -17.57
N GLY A 134 -32.04 -0.86 -16.50
CA GLY A 134 -32.56 -0.83 -15.13
C GLY A 134 -33.25 -2.14 -14.78
N ALA A 135 -32.66 -3.26 -15.23
CA ALA A 135 -33.36 -4.43 -15.77
C ALA A 135 -34.76 -4.67 -15.19
N ASN A 136 -35.72 -4.93 -16.07
CA ASN A 136 -37.02 -5.49 -15.70
C ASN A 136 -36.81 -6.87 -15.03
N PHE A 137 -36.42 -6.86 -13.75
CA PHE A 137 -36.24 -8.03 -12.87
C PHE A 137 -37.57 -8.78 -12.64
N SER A 138 -38.68 -8.27 -13.19
CA SER A 138 -40.00 -8.90 -13.24
C SER A 138 -40.13 -10.02 -14.29
N LYS A 139 -39.16 -10.22 -15.18
CA LYS A 139 -39.09 -11.46 -15.99
C LYS A 139 -38.27 -12.50 -15.24
N SER A 140 -38.98 -13.42 -14.59
CA SER A 140 -38.46 -14.71 -14.14
C SER A 140 -37.73 -15.41 -15.29
N GLY A 141 -36.40 -15.25 -15.35
CA GLY A 141 -35.59 -15.84 -16.42
C GLY A 141 -34.28 -15.13 -16.72
N VAL A 142 -34.04 -13.91 -16.22
CA VAL A 142 -32.69 -13.32 -16.28
C VAL A 142 -31.94 -13.75 -15.02
N ASP A 143 -31.24 -14.87 -15.13
CA ASP A 143 -30.15 -15.25 -14.24
C ASP A 143 -29.03 -14.20 -14.39
N SER A 144 -29.21 -13.00 -13.82
CA SER A 144 -28.22 -11.92 -13.95
C SER A 144 -27.02 -12.30 -13.09
N LYS A 145 -26.08 -13.03 -13.69
CA LYS A 145 -24.84 -13.50 -13.05
C LYS A 145 -24.00 -12.38 -12.44
N CYS A 146 -24.27 -11.13 -12.78
CA CYS A 146 -23.51 -9.96 -12.36
C CYS A 146 -24.34 -9.06 -11.44
N LYS A 147 -23.80 -8.79 -10.24
CA LYS A 147 -24.30 -7.78 -9.32
C LYS A 147 -23.29 -6.65 -9.23
N TYR A 148 -23.75 -5.44 -8.92
CA TYR A 148 -22.92 -4.25 -8.95
C TYR A 148 -22.93 -3.52 -7.60
N LEU A 149 -21.78 -2.91 -7.28
CA LEU A 149 -21.58 -2.03 -6.15
C LEU A 149 -20.93 -0.74 -6.67
N VAL A 150 -21.71 0.32 -6.77
CA VAL A 150 -21.27 1.64 -7.23
C VAL A 150 -20.81 2.45 -6.03
N TRP A 151 -19.52 2.72 -5.91
CA TRP A 151 -18.96 3.57 -4.86
C TRP A 151 -18.92 5.03 -5.30
N THR A 152 -19.32 5.94 -4.40
CA THR A 152 -19.30 7.39 -4.65
C THR A 152 -18.27 8.09 -3.76
N ALA A 153 -17.38 8.87 -4.39
CA ALA A 153 -16.40 9.69 -3.68
C ALA A 153 -17.08 10.81 -2.87
N ILE A 154 -16.65 10.99 -1.62
CA ILE A 154 -17.07 12.08 -0.75
C ILE A 154 -15.94 12.42 0.23
N GLU A 155 -15.95 13.63 0.80
CA GLU A 155 -14.91 14.13 1.71
C GLU A 155 -13.51 14.24 1.07
N GLY A 156 -12.46 14.38 1.88
CA GLY A 156 -11.07 14.46 1.42
C GLY A 156 -10.49 13.12 0.96
N LEU A 157 -9.35 13.17 0.26
CA LEU A 157 -8.71 12.00 -0.35
C LEU A 157 -8.47 10.84 0.65
N GLY A 158 -8.02 11.14 1.87
CA GLY A 158 -7.83 10.12 2.91
C GLY A 158 -9.10 9.32 3.21
N ASN A 159 -10.24 10.00 3.39
CA ASN A 159 -11.54 9.36 3.62
C ASN A 159 -11.99 8.54 2.40
N ARG A 160 -11.78 9.07 1.20
CA ARG A 160 -12.10 8.37 -0.06
C ARG A 160 -11.34 7.04 -0.17
N MET A 161 -10.04 7.04 0.12
CA MET A 161 -9.21 5.85 0.01
C MET A 161 -9.55 4.79 1.06
N ILE A 162 -9.78 5.17 2.32
CA ILE A 162 -10.17 4.19 3.36
C ILE A 162 -11.57 3.61 3.12
N SER A 163 -12.52 4.42 2.66
CA SER A 163 -13.86 3.92 2.38
C SER A 163 -13.89 3.06 1.12
N LEU A 164 -13.07 3.37 0.11
CA LEU A 164 -12.95 2.57 -1.10
C LEU A 164 -12.34 1.18 -0.82
N VAL A 165 -11.33 1.07 0.06
CA VAL A 165 -10.81 -0.24 0.50
C VAL A 165 -11.88 -1.06 1.20
N SER A 166 -12.63 -0.44 2.12
CA SER A 166 -13.73 -1.11 2.84
C SER A 166 -14.83 -1.56 1.87
N THR A 167 -15.11 -0.75 0.86
CA THR A 167 -16.11 -1.03 -0.17
C THR A 167 -15.66 -2.15 -1.11
N PHE A 168 -14.38 -2.19 -1.47
CA PHE A 168 -13.81 -3.28 -2.25
C PHE A 168 -13.85 -4.61 -1.49
N LEU A 169 -13.52 -4.60 -0.20
CA LEU A 169 -13.65 -5.80 0.63
C LEU A 169 -15.11 -6.29 0.69
N TYR A 170 -16.06 -5.37 0.83
CA TYR A 170 -17.48 -5.69 0.76
C TYR A 170 -17.89 -6.25 -0.61
N ALA A 171 -17.33 -5.72 -1.71
CA ALA A 171 -17.56 -6.22 -3.06
C ALA A 171 -17.11 -7.69 -3.21
N ILE A 172 -15.94 -8.04 -2.66
CA ILE A 172 -15.43 -9.41 -2.63
C ILE A 172 -16.36 -10.33 -1.83
N PHE A 173 -16.80 -9.93 -0.64
CA PHE A 173 -17.66 -10.77 0.20
C PHE A 173 -19.08 -10.96 -0.35
N THR A 174 -19.53 -10.10 -1.27
CA THR A 174 -20.89 -10.14 -1.81
C THR A 174 -20.96 -10.52 -3.28
N ASP A 175 -19.83 -10.91 -3.87
CA ASP A 175 -19.66 -11.22 -5.30
C ASP A 175 -20.25 -10.13 -6.19
N ARG A 176 -19.85 -8.87 -5.93
CA ARG A 176 -20.28 -7.68 -6.68
C ARG A 176 -19.11 -7.07 -7.44
N VAL A 177 -19.37 -6.61 -8.65
CA VAL A 177 -18.45 -5.76 -9.40
C VAL A 177 -18.45 -4.37 -8.78
N LEU A 178 -17.31 -3.95 -8.25
CA LEU A 178 -17.06 -2.58 -7.80
C LEU A 178 -16.92 -1.65 -9.00
N LEU A 179 -17.75 -0.62 -9.05
CA LEU A 179 -17.63 0.48 -9.99
C LEU A 179 -17.43 1.78 -9.22
N VAL A 180 -16.42 2.58 -9.57
CA VAL A 180 -16.09 3.82 -8.87
C VAL A 180 -16.57 5.02 -9.65
N ARG A 181 -17.31 5.89 -8.96
CA ARG A 181 -17.78 7.17 -9.47
C ARG A 181 -16.75 8.25 -9.17
N PHE A 182 -15.75 8.37 -10.04
CA PHE A 182 -14.71 9.41 -9.95
C PHE A 182 -15.15 10.69 -10.65
N ASP A 183 -15.36 11.75 -9.85
CA ASP A 183 -15.49 13.10 -10.35
C ASP A 183 -14.12 13.62 -10.85
N ASN A 184 -14.10 14.80 -11.46
CA ASN A 184 -12.91 15.34 -12.15
C ASN A 184 -11.68 15.42 -11.22
N ASP A 185 -11.89 15.58 -9.92
CA ASP A 185 -10.83 15.68 -8.92
C ASP A 185 -10.19 14.33 -8.56
N MET A 186 -10.75 13.20 -8.99
CA MET A 186 -10.22 11.85 -8.79
C MET A 186 -9.65 11.22 -10.06
N MET A 187 -9.86 11.86 -11.21
CA MET A 187 -9.29 11.43 -12.48
C MET A 187 -7.76 11.46 -12.41
N ASP A 188 -7.10 10.55 -13.11
CA ASP A 188 -5.63 10.48 -13.19
C ASP A 188 -4.89 10.32 -11.85
N LEU A 189 -5.56 9.96 -10.75
CA LEU A 189 -4.87 9.66 -9.48
C LEU A 189 -4.34 8.23 -9.41
N PHE A 190 -5.14 7.28 -9.89
CA PHE A 190 -4.89 5.84 -9.74
C PHE A 190 -4.87 5.14 -11.09
N CYS A 191 -4.01 4.14 -11.22
CA CYS A 191 -4.09 3.18 -12.33
C CYS A 191 -5.31 2.26 -12.19
N GLU A 192 -5.67 1.60 -13.28
CA GLU A 192 -6.66 0.51 -13.25
C GLU A 192 -6.16 -0.65 -12.38
N PRO A 193 -6.93 -1.11 -11.38
CA PRO A 193 -6.51 -2.18 -10.46
C PRO A 193 -6.79 -3.59 -10.98
N PHE A 194 -7.72 -3.75 -11.94
CA PHE A 194 -8.15 -5.05 -12.44
C PHE A 194 -7.68 -5.28 -13.89
N PRO A 195 -7.12 -6.44 -14.23
CA PRO A 195 -6.60 -6.71 -15.56
C PRO A 195 -7.74 -6.82 -16.59
N ASP A 196 -7.51 -6.26 -17.78
CA ASP A 196 -8.44 -6.30 -18.93
C ASP A 196 -9.84 -5.76 -18.62
N SER A 197 -9.95 -4.81 -17.68
CA SER A 197 -11.21 -4.19 -17.31
C SER A 197 -10.97 -2.78 -16.77
N SER A 198 -12.05 -2.02 -16.58
CA SER A 198 -11.99 -0.71 -15.94
C SER A 198 -12.95 -0.65 -14.76
N TRP A 199 -12.47 -0.25 -13.59
CA TRP A 199 -13.34 -0.02 -12.43
C TRP A 199 -14.15 1.27 -12.53
N LEU A 200 -13.88 2.14 -13.51
CA LEU A 200 -14.56 3.43 -13.63
C LEU A 200 -16.01 3.23 -14.09
N LEU A 201 -16.95 3.84 -13.39
CA LEU A 201 -18.34 3.89 -13.84
C LEU A 201 -18.43 4.73 -15.14
N PRO A 202 -18.91 4.18 -16.27
CA PRO A 202 -19.08 4.94 -17.51
C PRO A 202 -19.93 6.19 -17.31
N LYS A 203 -19.47 7.35 -17.80
CA LYS A 203 -20.12 8.67 -17.61
C LYS A 203 -21.55 8.76 -18.15
N ASN A 204 -21.91 7.89 -19.10
CA ASN A 204 -23.25 7.78 -19.65
C ASN A 204 -24.19 6.85 -18.86
N SER A 205 -23.74 6.30 -17.72
CA SER A 205 -24.56 5.45 -16.86
C SER A 205 -25.63 6.26 -16.12
N THR A 206 -26.83 5.72 -16.00
CA THR A 206 -27.95 6.32 -15.24
C THR A 206 -27.67 6.42 -13.73
N TYR A 207 -26.66 5.70 -13.23
CA TYR A 207 -26.20 5.77 -11.84
C TYR A 207 -25.28 6.96 -11.54
N TRP A 208 -25.03 7.84 -12.54
CA TRP A 208 -24.45 9.17 -12.32
C TRP A 208 -25.46 10.22 -11.87
N ASN A 209 -26.76 9.96 -12.07
CA ASN A 209 -27.84 10.88 -11.70
C ASN A 209 -27.86 11.17 -10.19
N ASP A 210 -28.67 12.16 -9.81
CA ASP A 210 -28.85 12.56 -8.41
C ASP A 210 -29.20 11.37 -7.51
N LEU A 211 -28.38 11.14 -6.48
CA LEU A 211 -28.54 10.02 -5.55
C LEU A 211 -29.90 10.02 -4.85
N ARG A 212 -30.55 11.18 -4.72
CA ARG A 212 -31.87 11.33 -4.09
C ARG A 212 -33.00 10.62 -4.85
N GLN A 213 -32.78 10.25 -6.12
CA GLN A 213 -33.78 9.51 -6.89
C GLN A 213 -33.88 8.03 -6.47
N PHE A 214 -32.84 7.49 -5.83
CA PHE A 214 -32.78 6.08 -5.45
C PHE A 214 -33.42 5.88 -4.07
N LYS A 215 -34.12 4.75 -3.90
CA LYS A 215 -34.64 4.36 -2.58
C LYS A 215 -33.46 4.16 -1.62
N THR A 216 -33.63 4.62 -0.39
CA THR A 216 -32.65 4.43 0.68
C THR A 216 -33.04 3.25 1.56
N TRP A 217 -32.09 2.76 2.35
CA TRP A 217 -32.33 1.72 3.34
C TRP A 217 -33.50 2.06 4.28
N GLU A 218 -33.53 3.29 4.80
CA GLU A 218 -34.58 3.75 5.72
C GLU A 218 -35.96 3.76 5.07
N SER A 219 -36.03 4.14 3.79
CA SER A 219 -37.29 4.17 3.05
C SER A 219 -37.91 2.78 2.88
N MET A 220 -37.11 1.70 2.91
CA MET A 220 -37.63 0.33 2.87
C MET A 220 -38.34 -0.09 4.16
N PHE A 221 -37.83 0.31 5.33
CA PHE A 221 -38.44 -0.06 6.61
C PHE A 221 -39.70 0.76 6.92
N VAL A 222 -39.78 1.99 6.41
CA VAL A 222 -40.95 2.87 6.64
C VAL A 222 -42.11 2.51 5.71
N ASN A 223 -41.83 2.08 4.48
CA ASN A 223 -42.85 1.76 3.48
C ASN A 223 -42.95 0.25 3.23
N ASN A 224 -43.54 -0.49 4.17
CA ASN A 224 -44.01 -1.89 3.99
C ASN A 224 -45.19 -2.00 2.99
N LYS A 225 -45.15 -1.26 1.88
CA LYS A 225 -46.19 -1.26 0.85
C LYS A 225 -45.54 -1.30 -0.54
N GLY A 226 -45.26 -2.50 -1.02
CA GLY A 226 -44.92 -2.77 -2.41
C GLY A 226 -44.01 -3.96 -2.58
N ASN A 227 -44.56 -5.09 -3.06
CA ASN A 227 -43.84 -6.30 -3.46
C ASN A 227 -43.06 -6.11 -4.79
N ASP A 228 -42.69 -4.89 -5.16
CA ASP A 228 -41.95 -4.64 -6.40
C ASP A 228 -40.47 -4.97 -6.19
N PRO A 229 -39.86 -5.81 -7.06
CA PRO A 229 -38.45 -6.16 -6.95
C PRO A 229 -37.60 -4.90 -7.08
N LEU A 230 -36.77 -4.63 -6.07
CA LEU A 230 -35.93 -3.44 -6.05
C LEU A 230 -34.66 -3.67 -6.87
N THR A 231 -34.54 -2.99 -8.01
CA THR A 231 -33.37 -3.08 -8.89
C THR A 231 -32.13 -2.39 -8.31
N ALA A 232 -32.31 -1.24 -7.64
CA ALA A 232 -31.21 -0.44 -7.11
C ALA A 232 -31.52 0.15 -5.73
N LEU A 233 -30.52 0.20 -4.85
CA LEU A 233 -30.60 0.77 -3.51
C LEU A 233 -29.42 1.70 -3.22
N PHE A 234 -29.71 2.86 -2.62
CA PHE A 234 -28.70 3.75 -2.09
C PHE A 234 -28.43 3.47 -0.60
N LEU A 235 -27.16 3.20 -0.29
CA LEU A 235 -26.61 2.93 1.03
C LEU A 235 -25.71 4.09 1.46
N ASP A 236 -26.21 4.90 2.38
CA ASP A 236 -25.47 6.01 2.95
C ASP A 236 -24.83 5.60 4.29
N LEU A 237 -23.57 5.19 4.24
CA LEU A 237 -22.77 4.78 5.39
C LEU A 237 -21.83 5.91 5.84
N MET A 238 -22.30 7.16 5.74
CA MET A 238 -21.63 8.31 6.32
C MET A 238 -21.78 8.34 7.85
N ASN A 239 -20.79 8.88 8.54
CA ASN A 239 -20.81 9.00 10.00
C ASN A 239 -22.01 9.77 10.60
N ASN A 240 -22.60 10.70 9.84
CA ASN A 240 -23.79 11.43 10.27
C ASN A 240 -25.10 10.63 10.10
N ASN A 241 -25.09 9.47 9.45
CA ASN A 241 -26.26 8.60 9.26
C ASN A 241 -26.24 7.39 10.20
N VAL A 242 -26.36 7.66 11.50
CA VAL A 242 -26.26 6.67 12.58
C VAL A 242 -27.29 5.53 12.44
N ARG A 243 -28.47 5.77 11.84
CA ARG A 243 -29.50 4.72 11.76
C ARG A 243 -29.13 3.60 10.79
N VAL A 244 -28.57 3.94 9.63
CA VAL A 244 -28.17 2.96 8.61
C VAL A 244 -26.88 2.28 9.00
N THR A 245 -25.87 3.08 9.38
CA THR A 245 -24.54 2.55 9.74
C THR A 245 -24.62 1.55 10.89
N ASN A 246 -25.51 1.78 11.85
CA ASN A 246 -25.59 0.95 13.05
C ASN A 246 -26.13 -0.47 12.80
N ARG A 247 -26.86 -0.70 11.69
CA ARG A 247 -27.45 -2.01 11.38
C ARG A 247 -26.86 -2.69 10.14
N PHE A 248 -25.93 -2.04 9.44
CA PHE A 248 -25.32 -2.59 8.23
C PHE A 248 -24.64 -3.95 8.47
N HIS A 249 -23.99 -4.15 9.61
CA HIS A 249 -23.28 -5.40 9.95
C HIS A 249 -24.20 -6.59 10.29
N CYS A 250 -25.52 -6.39 10.39
CA CYS A 250 -26.43 -7.49 10.74
C CYS A 250 -26.64 -8.45 9.57
N ASP A 251 -26.43 -9.75 9.79
CA ASP A 251 -26.59 -10.79 8.75
C ASP A 251 -27.99 -10.80 8.10
N GLN A 252 -29.05 -10.57 8.88
CA GLN A 252 -30.42 -10.45 8.35
C GLN A 252 -30.54 -9.36 7.29
N ASN A 253 -29.84 -8.24 7.49
CA ASN A 253 -29.82 -7.13 6.55
C ASN A 253 -28.95 -7.46 5.34
N GLN A 254 -27.83 -8.15 5.55
CA GLN A 254 -26.96 -8.60 4.46
C GLN A 254 -27.66 -9.57 3.51
N VAL A 255 -28.51 -10.46 4.01
CA VAL A 255 -29.35 -11.34 3.19
C VAL A 255 -30.29 -10.53 2.28
N LEU A 256 -30.91 -9.47 2.80
CA LEU A 256 -31.76 -8.57 2.00
C LEU A 256 -30.93 -7.84 0.93
N LEU A 257 -29.77 -7.32 1.31
CA LEU A 257 -28.86 -6.61 0.41
C LEU A 257 -28.31 -7.53 -0.68
N GLN A 258 -28.08 -8.81 -0.41
CA GLN A 258 -27.56 -9.77 -1.37
C GLN A 258 -28.49 -9.95 -2.58
N ASN A 259 -29.80 -9.81 -2.38
CA ASN A 259 -30.82 -9.96 -3.42
C ASN A 259 -30.99 -8.72 -4.30
N ILE A 260 -30.45 -7.57 -3.90
CA ILE A 260 -30.58 -6.32 -4.66
C ILE A 260 -29.47 -6.27 -5.71
N PRO A 261 -29.78 -6.19 -7.01
CA PRO A 261 -28.76 -6.28 -8.07
C PRO A 261 -27.73 -5.15 -8.02
N ILE A 262 -28.16 -3.92 -7.72
CA ILE A 262 -27.31 -2.73 -7.77
C ILE A 262 -27.33 -2.01 -6.42
N LEU A 263 -26.18 -1.93 -5.78
CA LEU A 263 -26.00 -1.12 -4.56
C LEU A 263 -25.20 0.11 -4.91
N ILE A 264 -25.66 1.28 -4.50
CA ILE A 264 -24.93 2.54 -4.61
C ILE A 264 -24.50 2.89 -3.19
N LEU A 265 -23.20 2.92 -2.93
CA LEU A 265 -22.65 3.09 -1.59
C LEU A 265 -21.89 4.41 -1.51
N ARG A 266 -22.19 5.19 -0.46
CA ARG A 266 -21.46 6.39 -0.07
C ARG A 266 -20.97 6.22 1.36
N SER A 267 -19.69 6.49 1.62
CA SER A 267 -19.11 6.46 2.97
C SER A 267 -17.83 7.30 3.05
N ASN A 268 -17.60 7.89 4.21
CA ASN A 268 -16.36 8.58 4.60
C ASN A 268 -15.55 7.79 5.64
N GLU A 269 -15.95 6.56 5.97
CA GLU A 269 -15.42 5.76 7.08
C GLU A 269 -14.62 4.54 6.60
N TYR A 270 -13.67 4.10 7.43
CA TYR A 270 -13.03 2.79 7.26
C TYR A 270 -13.89 1.69 7.90
N PHE A 271 -14.96 1.26 7.23
CA PHE A 271 -15.94 0.34 7.81
C PHE A 271 -15.56 -1.16 7.71
N ALA A 272 -14.33 -1.51 7.32
CA ALA A 272 -13.85 -2.91 7.34
C ALA A 272 -14.05 -3.64 8.69
N PRO A 273 -13.88 -3.01 9.87
CA PRO A 273 -14.22 -3.65 11.15
C PRO A 273 -15.69 -4.07 11.24
N SER A 274 -16.61 -3.33 10.62
CA SER A 274 -18.03 -3.69 10.51
C SER A 274 -18.23 -5.01 9.78
N LEU A 275 -17.47 -5.24 8.70
CA LEU A 275 -17.53 -6.48 7.92
C LEU A 275 -17.01 -7.69 8.71
N TYR A 276 -16.04 -7.48 9.60
CA TYR A 276 -15.57 -8.53 10.51
C TYR A 276 -16.61 -8.90 11.58
N LEU A 277 -17.43 -7.93 12.01
CA LEU A 277 -18.53 -8.17 12.94
C LEU A 277 -19.64 -9.00 12.32
N THR A 278 -19.91 -8.87 11.01
CA THR A 278 -20.88 -9.69 10.28
C THR A 278 -20.49 -11.17 10.32
N TYR A 279 -21.38 -12.04 10.82
CA TYR A 279 -21.05 -13.44 11.04
C TYR A 279 -20.75 -14.19 9.72
N SER A 280 -21.57 -13.98 8.69
CA SER A 280 -21.43 -14.62 7.38
C SER A 280 -20.12 -14.28 6.66
N PHE A 281 -19.53 -13.12 6.91
CA PHE A 281 -18.27 -12.70 6.28
C PHE A 281 -17.03 -13.12 7.08
N ARG A 282 -17.18 -13.36 8.38
CA ARG A 282 -16.04 -13.52 9.30
C ARG A 282 -15.13 -14.70 8.96
N GLN A 283 -15.67 -15.81 8.48
CA GLN A 283 -14.86 -16.97 8.13
C GLN A 283 -13.93 -16.66 6.95
N ASP A 284 -14.46 -16.03 5.90
CA ASP A 284 -13.67 -15.62 4.75
C ASP A 284 -12.67 -14.52 5.13
N PHE A 285 -13.09 -13.56 5.96
CA PHE A 285 -12.20 -12.54 6.50
C PHE A 285 -10.97 -13.17 7.19
N ASN A 286 -11.20 -14.14 8.10
CA ASN A 286 -10.14 -14.81 8.84
C ASN A 286 -9.16 -15.57 7.94
N LYS A 287 -9.65 -16.18 6.86
CA LYS A 287 -8.81 -16.90 5.90
C LYS A 287 -8.02 -15.94 5.01
N MET A 288 -8.64 -14.84 4.59
CA MET A 288 -7.99 -13.81 3.76
C MET A 288 -6.89 -13.10 4.55
N PHE A 289 -7.15 -12.78 5.82
CA PHE A 289 -6.26 -12.01 6.69
C PHE A 289 -5.95 -12.77 7.98
N PRO A 290 -5.03 -13.76 7.96
CA PRO A 290 -4.56 -14.42 9.18
C PRO A 290 -4.03 -13.40 10.19
N ASP A 291 -3.16 -12.50 9.72
CA ASP A 291 -2.76 -11.29 10.42
C ASP A 291 -3.78 -10.18 10.14
N LYS A 292 -4.78 -10.05 11.01
CA LYS A 292 -5.93 -9.17 10.73
C LYS A 292 -5.56 -7.68 10.64
N ASP A 293 -4.46 -7.30 11.27
CA ASP A 293 -3.86 -5.96 11.20
C ASP A 293 -3.21 -5.65 9.82
N THR A 294 -3.38 -6.52 8.83
CA THR A 294 -2.85 -6.34 7.46
C THR A 294 -3.93 -6.06 6.41
N THR A 295 -5.19 -5.92 6.84
CA THR A 295 -6.35 -5.82 5.95
C THR A 295 -6.23 -4.65 4.97
N PHE A 296 -6.05 -3.42 5.47
CA PHE A 296 -5.81 -2.25 4.64
C PHE A 296 -4.47 -2.34 3.94
N HIS A 297 -3.41 -2.80 4.60
CA HIS A 297 -2.08 -2.88 4.01
C HIS A 297 -2.08 -3.66 2.69
N LEU A 298 -2.69 -4.85 2.70
CA LEU A 298 -2.73 -5.73 1.53
C LEU A 298 -3.72 -5.21 0.48
N LEU A 299 -4.94 -4.85 0.85
CA LEU A 299 -5.94 -4.37 -0.11
C LEU A 299 -5.59 -3.01 -0.69
N GLY A 300 -5.04 -2.11 0.12
CA GLY A 300 -4.59 -0.79 -0.31
C GLY A 300 -3.42 -0.88 -1.29
N ARG A 301 -2.45 -1.79 -1.05
CA ARG A 301 -1.33 -2.03 -1.98
C ARG A 301 -1.74 -2.75 -3.27
N TYR A 302 -2.88 -3.44 -3.25
CA TYR A 302 -3.48 -4.04 -4.45
C TYR A 302 -4.23 -3.01 -5.30
N LEU A 303 -5.03 -2.15 -4.66
CA LEU A 303 -5.87 -1.16 -5.36
C LEU A 303 -5.10 0.09 -5.79
N PHE A 304 -4.28 0.66 -4.90
CA PHE A 304 -3.79 2.03 -5.05
C PHE A 304 -2.39 2.10 -5.64
N HIS A 305 -2.33 2.03 -6.95
CA HIS A 305 -1.13 2.35 -7.72
C HIS A 305 -1.24 3.78 -8.25
N PRO A 306 -0.31 4.70 -7.89
CA PRO A 306 -0.27 6.03 -8.47
C PRO A 306 -0.23 5.97 -10.00
N SER A 307 -1.04 6.79 -10.67
CA SER A 307 -0.93 6.97 -12.12
C SER A 307 0.48 7.42 -12.51
N ASN A 308 0.82 7.37 -13.80
CA ASN A 308 2.12 7.86 -14.26
C ASN A 308 2.34 9.34 -13.92
N VAL A 309 1.29 10.17 -13.95
CA VAL A 309 1.36 11.59 -13.58
C VAL A 309 1.77 11.71 -12.11
N VAL A 310 1.04 11.07 -11.20
CA VAL A 310 1.34 11.12 -9.76
C VAL A 310 2.70 10.47 -9.47
N TRP A 311 3.02 9.38 -10.14
CA TRP A 311 4.28 8.67 -9.97
C TRP A 311 5.48 9.53 -10.33
N GLU A 312 5.41 10.30 -11.42
CA GLU A 312 6.45 11.26 -11.78
C GLU A 312 6.68 12.30 -10.68
N HIS A 313 5.61 12.86 -10.10
CA HIS A 313 5.72 13.77 -8.95
C HIS A 313 6.41 13.10 -7.75
N ILE A 314 6.02 11.87 -7.41
CA ILE A 314 6.64 11.10 -6.32
C ILE A 314 8.13 10.88 -6.59
N GLN A 315 8.49 10.43 -7.79
CA GLN A 315 9.88 10.16 -8.16
C GLN A 315 10.73 11.43 -8.08
N ASN A 316 10.26 12.54 -8.64
CA ASN A 316 10.97 13.81 -8.63
C ASN A 316 11.27 14.29 -7.21
N VAL A 317 10.27 14.24 -6.31
CA VAL A 317 10.46 14.63 -4.91
C VAL A 317 11.40 13.66 -4.18
N TYR A 318 11.21 12.36 -4.36
CA TYR A 318 12.00 11.35 -3.69
C TYR A 318 13.48 11.46 -4.09
N GLU A 319 13.78 11.54 -5.39
CA GLU A 319 15.14 11.59 -5.92
C GLU A 319 15.87 12.88 -5.52
N ALA A 320 15.17 14.02 -5.54
CA ALA A 320 15.75 15.32 -5.20
C ALA A 320 16.01 15.48 -3.68
N HIS A 321 15.13 14.94 -2.82
CA HIS A 321 15.11 15.30 -1.40
C HIS A 321 15.26 14.14 -0.42
N LEU A 322 14.93 12.90 -0.81
CA LEU A 322 14.87 11.76 0.12
C LEU A 322 15.90 10.67 -0.18
N ALA A 323 16.22 10.41 -1.44
CA ALA A 323 16.99 9.24 -1.87
C ALA A 323 18.41 9.19 -1.26
N LYS A 324 19.07 10.35 -1.14
CA LYS A 324 20.48 10.45 -0.69
C LYS A 324 20.66 10.39 0.82
N GLU A 325 19.57 10.47 1.58
CA GLU A 325 19.62 10.59 3.04
C GLU A 325 19.67 9.21 3.70
N ASN A 326 20.39 9.11 4.82
CA ASN A 326 20.53 7.85 5.53
C ASN A 326 19.22 7.42 6.20
N GLU A 327 18.46 8.39 6.73
CA GLU A 327 17.20 8.16 7.41
C GLU A 327 16.15 9.20 6.97
N ARG A 328 14.92 8.72 6.71
CA ARG A 328 13.78 9.51 6.26
C ARG A 328 12.71 9.47 7.35
N ILE A 329 12.37 10.61 7.91
CA ILE A 329 11.35 10.74 8.95
C ILE A 329 10.16 11.48 8.35
N GLY A 330 9.03 10.80 8.23
CA GLY A 330 7.78 11.40 7.80
C GLY A 330 7.09 12.09 8.98
N LEU A 331 6.56 13.28 8.75
CA LEU A 331 5.82 14.05 9.72
C LEU A 331 4.54 14.57 9.08
N GLN A 332 3.42 13.97 9.47
CA GLN A 332 2.09 14.34 9.00
C GLN A 332 1.37 15.19 10.06
N ILE A 333 1.25 16.49 9.79
CA ILE A 333 0.61 17.46 10.68
C ILE A 333 -0.74 17.90 10.08
N ARG A 334 -1.83 17.57 10.76
CA ARG A 334 -3.19 17.99 10.44
C ARG A 334 -3.77 18.74 11.62
N ILE A 335 -4.20 19.98 11.41
CA ILE A 335 -4.84 20.79 12.47
C ILE A 335 -6.30 21.02 12.08
N TYR A 336 -7.23 20.57 12.91
CA TYR A 336 -8.68 20.72 12.65
C TYR A 336 -9.21 22.10 13.06
N ASN A 337 -8.60 22.72 14.08
CA ASN A 337 -8.99 24.05 14.55
C ASN A 337 -7.76 24.89 14.90
N THR A 338 -7.30 25.68 13.93
CA THR A 338 -6.13 26.56 14.08
C THR A 338 -6.34 27.69 15.10
N ARG A 339 -7.59 28.06 15.42
CA ARG A 339 -7.89 29.10 16.42
C ARG A 339 -7.69 28.61 17.86
N GLN A 340 -7.89 27.32 18.10
CA GLN A 340 -7.79 26.73 19.44
C GLN A 340 -6.43 26.09 19.71
N THR A 341 -5.57 26.02 18.70
CA THR A 341 -4.34 25.23 18.72
C THR A 341 -3.14 26.13 18.43
N PRO A 342 -2.43 26.62 19.45
CA PRO A 342 -1.27 27.46 19.25
C PRO A 342 -0.19 26.75 18.43
N GLU A 343 0.42 27.46 17.50
CA GLU A 343 1.47 26.91 16.62
C GLU A 343 2.66 26.39 17.42
N GLU A 344 3.12 27.17 18.41
CA GLU A 344 4.25 26.79 19.27
C GLU A 344 3.99 25.49 20.01
N THR A 345 2.74 25.25 20.45
CA THR A 345 2.39 24.00 21.15
C THR A 345 2.59 22.80 20.24
N ILE A 346 2.13 22.86 18.99
CA ILE A 346 2.29 21.76 18.01
C ILE A 346 3.76 21.54 17.65
N ILE A 347 4.51 22.62 17.43
CA ILE A 347 5.94 22.53 17.12
C ILE A 347 6.70 21.88 18.28
N ASN A 348 6.47 22.35 19.51
CA ASN A 348 7.17 21.86 20.68
C ASN A 348 6.76 20.43 21.04
N GLU A 349 5.48 20.06 20.87
CA GLU A 349 5.02 18.67 21.01
C GLU A 349 5.68 17.76 19.96
N THR A 350 5.73 18.20 18.71
CA THR A 350 6.38 17.47 17.61
C THR A 350 7.86 17.25 17.89
N ILE A 351 8.60 18.29 18.28
CA ILE A 351 10.02 18.19 18.64
C ILE A 351 10.18 17.25 19.84
N SER A 352 9.35 17.39 20.87
CA SER A 352 9.40 16.53 22.05
C SER A 352 9.16 15.07 21.67
N CYS A 353 8.20 14.79 20.78
CA CYS A 353 7.94 13.45 20.25
C CYS A 353 9.17 12.87 19.55
N LEU A 354 9.74 13.63 18.61
CA LEU A 354 10.89 13.20 17.81
C LEU A 354 12.12 12.92 18.69
N GLN A 355 12.38 13.78 19.69
CA GLN A 355 13.52 13.66 20.59
C GLN A 355 13.35 12.54 21.63
N GLN A 356 12.16 12.41 22.23
CA GLN A 356 11.90 11.36 23.23
C GLN A 356 11.92 9.96 22.61
N ASN A 357 11.60 9.84 21.32
CA ASN A 357 11.65 8.58 20.57
C ASN A 357 12.96 8.38 19.79
N MET A 358 13.98 9.21 20.04
CA MET A 358 15.31 9.11 19.41
C MET A 358 15.30 9.16 17.87
N LEU A 359 14.27 9.77 17.27
CA LEU A 359 14.23 10.00 15.83
C LEU A 359 15.11 11.19 15.44
N LEU A 360 15.12 12.24 16.26
CA LEU A 360 15.97 13.42 16.09
C LEU A 360 16.75 13.74 17.37
N PRO A 361 17.93 14.35 17.23
CA PRO A 361 18.79 14.64 18.37
C PRO A 361 18.25 15.79 19.22
N LYS A 362 18.62 15.79 20.50
CA LYS A 362 18.39 16.91 21.40
C LYS A 362 19.32 18.07 21.05
N PHE A 363 18.85 19.29 21.29
CA PHE A 363 19.66 20.49 21.07
C PHE A 363 20.70 20.68 22.17
N ASN A 364 21.86 21.23 21.82
CA ASN A 364 22.89 21.54 22.79
C ASN A 364 22.56 22.84 23.52
N MET A 365 22.21 22.76 24.81
CA MET A 365 21.98 23.94 25.65
C MET A 365 23.25 24.43 26.37
N GLN A 366 24.40 23.74 26.24
CA GLN A 366 25.64 24.09 26.93
C GLN A 366 26.87 24.06 25.99
N ASN A 367 27.61 25.16 25.91
CA ASN A 367 28.79 25.38 25.06
C ASN A 367 30.04 24.53 25.41
N SER A 368 29.91 23.30 25.86
CA SER A 368 31.09 22.49 26.21
C SER A 368 30.83 20.99 26.19
N SER A 369 30.86 20.40 25.00
CA SER A 369 31.53 19.12 24.74
C SER A 369 31.38 18.76 23.27
N SER A 370 32.49 18.44 22.63
CA SER A 370 32.48 17.84 21.30
C SER A 370 31.76 16.50 21.35
N PRO A 371 30.74 16.26 20.50
CA PRO A 371 30.06 14.98 20.44
C PRO A 371 31.05 13.84 20.12
N PRO A 372 30.82 12.61 20.63
CA PRO A 372 31.60 11.44 20.24
C PRO A 372 31.64 11.26 18.72
N LEU A 373 32.71 10.65 18.22
CA LEU A 373 32.97 10.42 16.80
C LEU A 373 32.02 9.33 16.23
N GLU A 374 30.73 9.60 16.16
CA GLU A 374 29.80 8.78 15.37
C GLU A 374 29.83 9.26 13.91
N LYS A 375 29.60 8.32 12.98
CA LYS A 375 29.53 8.59 11.53
C LYS A 375 28.62 9.81 11.27
N ASN A 376 29.03 10.69 10.36
CA ASN A 376 28.15 11.73 9.82
C ASN A 376 26.93 11.05 9.15
N THR A 377 25.83 10.92 9.88
CA THR A 377 24.54 10.46 9.35
C THR A 377 23.72 11.67 8.96
N SER A 378 23.10 11.62 7.79
CA SER A 378 22.17 12.66 7.34
C SER A 378 20.74 12.15 7.42
N LYS A 379 19.86 12.98 7.97
CA LYS A 379 18.43 12.69 8.11
C LYS A 379 17.62 13.75 7.41
N VAL A 380 16.51 13.35 6.81
CA VAL A 380 15.51 14.28 6.28
C VAL A 380 14.17 14.10 6.97
N VAL A 381 13.60 15.23 7.38
CA VAL A 381 12.24 15.32 7.90
C VAL A 381 11.34 15.78 6.77
N LEU A 382 10.52 14.87 6.25
CA LEU A 382 9.48 15.16 5.28
C LEU A 382 8.23 15.64 6.02
N VAL A 383 7.94 16.94 5.93
CA VAL A 383 6.77 17.56 6.57
C VAL A 383 5.63 17.63 5.58
N VAL A 384 4.48 17.09 5.96
CA VAL A 384 3.24 17.15 5.19
C VAL A 384 2.16 17.82 6.03
N SER A 385 1.75 19.00 5.61
CA SER A 385 0.80 19.87 6.30
C SER A 385 0.16 20.82 5.29
N LEU A 386 -1.11 21.19 5.53
CA LEU A 386 -1.74 22.26 4.75
C LEU A 386 -1.01 23.60 4.94
N TYR A 387 -0.48 23.86 6.13
CA TYR A 387 0.11 25.14 6.51
C TYR A 387 1.64 25.08 6.43
N SER A 388 2.26 26.03 5.72
CA SER A 388 3.72 26.09 5.53
C SER A 388 4.48 26.35 6.83
N LYS A 389 3.88 27.14 7.72
CA LYS A 389 4.45 27.59 9.00
C LYS A 389 5.06 26.46 9.84
N TYR A 390 4.50 25.25 9.79
CA TYR A 390 5.04 24.12 10.55
C TYR A 390 6.37 23.60 9.98
N GLY A 391 6.47 23.42 8.67
CA GLY A 391 7.70 23.01 8.01
C GLY A 391 8.77 24.10 8.08
N GLU A 392 8.39 25.36 7.85
CA GLU A 392 9.29 26.51 7.96
C GLU A 392 9.86 26.68 9.37
N ARG A 393 9.02 26.55 10.40
CA ARG A 393 9.46 26.67 11.79
C ARG A 393 10.40 25.53 12.19
N LEU A 394 10.08 24.29 11.83
CA LEU A 394 10.97 23.15 12.09
C LEU A 394 12.31 23.30 11.38
N LYS A 395 12.28 23.73 10.10
CA LYS A 395 13.49 24.01 9.32
C LYS A 395 14.36 25.06 10.03
N SER A 396 13.78 26.20 10.40
CA SER A 396 14.47 27.26 11.12
C SER A 396 15.10 26.77 12.43
N ILE A 397 14.39 25.94 13.21
CA ILE A 397 14.90 25.41 14.48
C ILE A 397 16.11 24.48 14.27
N TYR A 398 16.05 23.57 13.30
CA TYR A 398 17.15 22.62 13.05
C TYR A 398 18.33 23.23 12.29
N GLU A 399 18.13 24.33 11.54
CA GLU A 399 19.22 25.09 10.92
C GLU A 399 19.93 26.02 11.91
N SER A 400 19.21 26.59 12.89
CA SER A 400 19.76 27.58 13.82
C SER A 400 20.41 26.98 15.08
N ASN A 401 20.02 25.77 15.49
CA ASN A 401 20.55 25.14 16.70
C ASN A 401 21.65 24.13 16.39
N THR A 402 22.69 24.13 17.22
CA THR A 402 23.68 23.04 17.20
C THR A 402 23.08 21.80 17.87
N SER A 403 22.98 20.72 17.10
CA SER A 403 22.61 19.40 17.62
C SER A 403 23.67 18.89 18.62
N LEU A 404 23.25 18.13 19.63
CA LEU A 404 24.18 17.38 20.51
C LEU A 404 24.90 16.26 19.76
N SER A 405 24.40 15.86 18.59
CA SER A 405 25.05 14.93 17.67
C SER A 405 25.59 15.68 16.45
N ARG A 406 26.58 15.10 15.74
CA ARG A 406 27.07 15.63 14.45
C ARG A 406 26.15 15.26 13.26
N GLU A 407 24.89 14.87 13.53
CA GLU A 407 23.90 14.52 12.50
C GLU A 407 23.49 15.76 11.69
N VAL A 408 23.37 15.61 10.36
CA VAL A 408 22.88 16.66 9.48
C VAL A 408 21.38 16.48 9.30
N ILE A 409 20.58 17.41 9.83
CA ILE A 409 19.12 17.37 9.75
C ILE A 409 18.63 18.32 8.66
N LYS A 410 17.96 17.79 7.66
CA LYS A 410 17.26 18.56 6.62
C LYS A 410 15.77 18.50 6.87
N VAL A 411 15.07 19.60 6.61
CA VAL A 411 13.61 19.65 6.69
C VAL A 411 13.07 20.05 5.32
N TYR A 412 12.13 19.28 4.80
CA TYR A 412 11.53 19.50 3.49
C TYR A 412 10.01 19.35 3.57
N GLN A 413 9.29 20.33 3.01
CA GLN A 413 7.84 20.30 2.87
C GLN A 413 7.51 20.39 1.36
N PRO A 414 6.89 19.36 0.74
CA PRO A 414 6.64 19.34 -0.70
C PRO A 414 5.65 20.41 -1.16
N SER A 415 4.58 20.64 -0.39
CA SER A 415 3.56 21.64 -0.69
C SER A 415 2.93 22.24 0.58
N HIS A 416 2.22 23.35 0.41
CA HIS A 416 1.45 24.03 1.44
C HIS A 416 0.23 24.72 0.81
N GLU A 417 -0.90 24.01 0.75
CA GLU A 417 -2.09 24.48 0.04
C GLU A 417 -2.92 25.51 0.82
N GLU A 418 -2.65 25.70 2.12
CA GLU A 418 -3.34 26.56 3.11
C GLU A 418 -4.84 26.21 3.34
N HIS A 419 -5.49 25.65 2.33
CA HIS A 419 -6.88 25.23 2.30
C HIS A 419 -7.01 23.85 1.64
N GLN A 420 -8.05 23.12 2.05
CA GLN A 420 -8.43 21.87 1.38
C GLN A 420 -9.30 22.19 0.18
N ASN A 421 -8.71 22.18 -1.02
CA ASN A 421 -9.38 22.52 -2.27
C ASN A 421 -10.11 21.29 -2.84
N SER A 422 -11.21 20.91 -2.17
CA SER A 422 -12.04 19.79 -2.61
C SER A 422 -12.61 20.07 -4.01
N GLY A 423 -12.49 19.11 -4.94
CA GLY A 423 -12.88 19.32 -6.33
C GLY A 423 -11.74 19.77 -7.26
N ASP A 424 -10.55 20.08 -6.74
CA ASP A 424 -9.35 20.36 -7.54
C ASP A 424 -8.53 19.08 -7.75
N ASN A 425 -8.30 18.72 -9.02
CA ASN A 425 -7.53 17.54 -9.38
C ASN A 425 -6.05 17.65 -9.00
N MET A 426 -5.43 18.81 -9.23
CA MET A 426 -4.01 19.02 -8.91
C MET A 426 -3.79 18.98 -7.39
N HIS A 427 -4.74 19.49 -6.62
CA HIS A 427 -4.75 19.35 -5.17
C HIS A 427 -4.69 17.88 -4.74
N ASN A 428 -5.49 17.01 -5.36
CA ASN A 428 -5.49 15.58 -5.05
C ASN A 428 -4.25 14.84 -5.59
N ILE A 429 -3.65 15.27 -6.72
CA ILE A 429 -2.37 14.72 -7.21
C ILE A 429 -1.26 14.97 -6.18
N LYS A 430 -1.17 16.21 -5.64
CA LYS A 430 -0.22 16.56 -4.58
C LYS A 430 -0.48 15.77 -3.31
N ALA A 431 -1.74 15.74 -2.86
CA ALA A 431 -2.14 15.00 -1.67
C ALA A 431 -1.78 13.50 -1.79
N TRP A 432 -2.06 12.89 -2.94
CA TRP A 432 -1.72 11.48 -3.17
C TRP A 432 -0.21 11.25 -3.19
N SER A 433 0.55 12.14 -3.84
CA SER A 433 2.01 12.09 -3.84
C SER A 433 2.59 12.15 -2.42
N GLU A 434 2.07 13.05 -1.59
CA GLU A 434 2.49 13.23 -0.20
C GLU A 434 2.14 12.04 0.70
N ILE A 435 0.91 11.50 0.60
CA ILE A 435 0.53 10.25 1.28
C ILE A 435 1.52 9.14 0.92
N TYR A 436 1.84 9.01 -0.37
CA TYR A 436 2.73 7.97 -0.84
C TYR A 436 4.15 8.15 -0.31
N LEU A 437 4.71 9.36 -0.39
CA LEU A 437 6.04 9.71 0.10
C LEU A 437 6.19 9.49 1.62
N LEU A 438 5.18 9.85 2.42
CA LEU A 438 5.16 9.51 3.85
C LEU A 438 5.24 8.00 4.05
N GLY A 439 4.54 7.23 3.21
CA GLY A 439 4.58 5.78 3.16
C GLY A 439 5.92 5.17 2.73
N LEU A 440 6.90 5.99 2.30
CA LEU A 440 8.27 5.59 1.95
C LEU A 440 9.31 5.95 3.03
N CYS A 441 8.90 6.64 4.10
CA CYS A 441 9.79 7.01 5.19
C CYS A 441 10.17 5.80 6.07
N ASP A 442 11.30 5.91 6.77
CA ASP A 442 11.81 4.90 7.70
C ASP A 442 11.05 4.93 9.04
N ALA A 443 10.65 6.13 9.47
CA ALA A 443 9.80 6.37 10.62
C ALA A 443 8.73 7.40 10.26
N LEU A 444 7.59 7.34 10.96
CA LEU A 444 6.45 8.21 10.68
C LEU A 444 5.81 8.70 11.98
N VAL A 445 5.62 10.01 12.06
CA VAL A 445 4.81 10.70 13.07
C VAL A 445 3.54 11.22 12.40
N THR A 446 2.36 10.91 12.95
CA THR A 446 1.08 11.35 12.40
C THR A 446 0.23 12.11 13.41
N SER A 447 -0.76 12.81 12.88
CA SER A 447 -1.78 13.52 13.64
C SER A 447 -2.94 12.59 14.02
N PRO A 448 -3.43 12.57 15.27
CA PRO A 448 -4.58 11.78 15.68
C PRO A 448 -5.81 12.07 14.81
N THR A 449 -6.61 11.03 14.56
CA THR A 449 -7.83 11.05 13.71
C THR A 449 -7.60 11.36 12.22
N SER A 450 -6.36 11.56 11.77
CA SER A 450 -6.10 11.92 10.38
C SER A 450 -6.12 10.71 9.46
N THR A 451 -7.17 10.60 8.64
CA THR A 451 -7.29 9.55 7.62
C THR A 451 -6.19 9.61 6.57
N PHE A 452 -5.66 10.81 6.28
CA PHE A 452 -4.46 11.00 5.46
C PHE A 452 -3.25 10.25 6.04
N GLY A 453 -3.02 10.39 7.36
CA GLY A 453 -1.99 9.67 8.08
C GLY A 453 -2.25 8.15 8.11
N TYR A 454 -3.52 7.73 8.23
CA TYR A 454 -3.89 6.31 8.20
C TYR A 454 -3.50 5.64 6.89
N VAL A 455 -3.85 6.25 5.75
CA VAL A 455 -3.50 5.70 4.44
C VAL A 455 -1.98 5.59 4.31
N ALA A 456 -1.23 6.64 4.66
CA ALA A 456 0.23 6.66 4.54
C ALA A 456 0.90 5.53 5.34
N HIS A 457 0.56 5.40 6.63
CA HIS A 457 1.18 4.37 7.46
C HIS A 457 0.74 2.97 7.07
N SER A 458 -0.52 2.79 6.69
CA SER A 458 -1.06 1.47 6.37
C SER A 458 -0.49 0.95 5.04
N LEU A 459 -0.35 1.81 4.02
CA LEU A 459 0.34 1.45 2.78
C LEU A 459 1.82 1.14 3.01
N GLY A 460 2.47 1.91 3.89
CA GLY A 460 3.87 1.71 4.27
C GLY A 460 4.11 0.47 5.13
N GLY A 461 3.06 -0.17 5.66
CA GLY A 461 3.21 -1.28 6.62
C GLY A 461 3.82 -0.81 7.95
N MET A 462 3.54 0.43 8.34
CA MET A 462 4.20 1.12 9.45
C MET A 462 3.28 1.26 10.66
N LYS A 463 3.89 1.20 11.84
CA LYS A 463 3.27 1.54 13.12
C LYS A 463 3.77 2.93 13.53
N PRO A 464 3.02 4.01 13.25
CA PRO A 464 3.51 5.37 13.46
C PRO A 464 3.53 5.74 14.95
N LEU A 465 4.21 6.83 15.27
CA LEU A 465 3.96 7.61 16.48
C LEU A 465 2.81 8.58 16.21
N VAL A 466 1.82 8.64 17.09
CA VAL A 466 0.68 9.56 16.97
C VAL A 466 0.78 10.62 18.04
N LEU A 467 0.78 11.89 17.63
CA LEU A 467 0.77 13.04 18.56
C LEU A 467 -0.44 12.95 19.50
N GLN A 468 -0.32 13.36 20.76
CA GLN A 468 -1.43 13.23 21.70
C GLN A 468 -2.36 14.46 21.70
N SER A 469 -1.88 15.63 21.30
CA SER A 469 -2.58 16.89 21.50
C SER A 469 -2.63 17.77 20.25
N ILE A 470 -3.55 17.50 19.33
CA ILE A 470 -3.89 18.49 18.28
C ILE A 470 -4.82 19.60 18.82
N SER A 471 -5.40 19.45 20.02
CA SER A 471 -6.37 20.41 20.59
C SER A 471 -5.99 20.98 21.96
N GLY A 472 -4.90 20.50 22.57
CA GLY A 472 -4.47 20.95 23.89
C GLY A 472 -3.67 22.25 23.80
N LYS A 473 -3.84 23.12 24.81
CA LYS A 473 -3.03 24.34 24.99
C LYS A 473 -1.64 24.04 25.58
N SER A 474 -1.44 22.84 26.13
CA SER A 474 -0.20 22.40 26.77
C SER A 474 0.31 21.11 26.17
N ILE A 475 1.64 20.93 26.20
CA ILE A 475 2.31 19.73 25.69
C ILE A 475 2.10 18.59 26.71
N PRO A 476 1.53 17.45 26.31
CA PRO A 476 1.42 16.28 27.19
C PRO A 476 2.80 15.76 27.61
N LYS A 477 2.89 15.15 28.81
CA LYS A 477 4.14 14.53 29.29
C LYS A 477 4.65 13.46 28.32
N VAL A 478 3.72 12.73 27.71
CA VAL A 478 3.97 11.79 26.61
C VAL A 478 3.47 12.46 25.33
N PRO A 479 4.32 13.16 24.56
CA PRO A 479 3.90 13.98 23.42
C PRO A 479 3.35 13.16 22.26
N CYS A 480 3.72 11.88 22.18
CA CYS A 480 3.18 10.97 21.19
C CYS A 480 3.26 9.52 21.66
N GLN A 481 2.41 8.67 21.09
CA GLN A 481 2.34 7.25 21.41
C GLN A 481 2.53 6.41 20.14
N ARG A 482 3.33 5.34 20.24
CA ARG A 482 3.47 4.36 19.17
C ARG A 482 2.18 3.55 19.04
N LEU A 483 1.61 3.50 17.84
CA LEU A 483 0.50 2.57 17.57
C LEU A 483 0.99 1.14 17.64
N LYS A 484 0.17 0.25 18.22
CA LYS A 484 0.50 -1.18 18.25
C LYS A 484 0.20 -1.87 16.91
N TYR A 485 -0.74 -1.30 16.16
CA TYR A 485 -1.35 -1.85 14.97
C TYR A 485 -1.35 -0.80 13.85
N MET A 486 -1.22 -1.24 12.61
CA MET A 486 -1.17 -0.37 11.43
C MET A 486 -2.54 -0.17 10.76
N GLU A 487 -3.59 -0.86 11.21
CA GLU A 487 -4.94 -0.67 10.67
C GLU A 487 -5.50 0.74 10.93
N PRO A 488 -6.18 1.34 9.93
CA PRO A 488 -6.93 2.57 10.11
C PRO A 488 -8.01 2.43 11.19
N CYS A 489 -8.34 3.55 11.84
CA CYS A 489 -9.47 3.59 12.75
C CYS A 489 -10.79 3.74 11.98
N PHE A 490 -11.81 2.95 12.36
CA PHE A 490 -13.20 3.23 12.04
C PHE A 490 -13.73 4.21 13.10
N HIS A 491 -13.95 5.48 12.71
CA HIS A 491 -14.20 6.55 13.69
C HIS A 491 -15.58 6.45 14.34
N ASP A 492 -16.59 6.10 13.55
CA ASP A 492 -17.98 6.01 13.99
C ASP A 492 -18.57 4.60 13.77
N PRO A 493 -18.12 3.58 14.54
CA PRO A 493 -18.55 2.21 14.38
C PRO A 493 -19.98 1.95 14.86
N PRO A 494 -20.63 0.87 14.38
CA PRO A 494 -21.91 0.43 14.94
C PRO A 494 -21.75 0.02 16.42
N ASN A 495 -22.83 0.20 17.17
CA ASN A 495 -22.96 -0.18 18.57
C ASN A 495 -24.27 -0.94 18.85
N TYR A 496 -24.84 -1.61 17.85
CA TYR A 496 -26.12 -2.32 17.96
C TYR A 496 -25.92 -3.83 17.83
N ASP A 497 -26.33 -4.58 18.85
CA ASP A 497 -26.38 -6.03 18.80
C ASP A 497 -27.61 -6.49 18.02
N CYS A 498 -27.38 -7.11 16.86
CA CYS A 498 -28.42 -7.59 15.96
C CYS A 498 -29.24 -8.76 16.54
N MET A 499 -28.71 -9.49 17.52
CA MET A 499 -29.38 -10.64 18.14
C MET A 499 -30.14 -10.23 19.39
N ALA A 500 -29.52 -9.41 20.25
CA ALA A 500 -30.11 -8.93 21.49
C ALA A 500 -31.02 -7.70 21.30
N ASN A 501 -31.02 -7.08 20.12
CA ASN A 501 -31.73 -5.83 19.81
C ASN A 501 -31.40 -4.69 20.79
N ALA A 502 -30.15 -4.62 21.26
CA ALA A 502 -29.70 -3.70 22.30
C ALA A 502 -28.40 -3.00 21.92
N THR A 503 -28.04 -1.94 22.65
CA THR A 503 -26.73 -1.28 22.48
C THR A 503 -25.62 -2.16 23.05
N VAL A 504 -24.49 -2.25 22.35
CA VAL A 504 -23.34 -3.09 22.73
C VAL A 504 -22.01 -2.41 22.41
N ASP A 505 -21.00 -2.71 23.22
CA ASP A 505 -19.60 -2.38 22.91
C ASP A 505 -18.89 -3.60 22.34
N PHE A 506 -18.75 -3.66 21.02
CA PHE A 506 -18.07 -4.77 20.35
C PHE A 506 -16.60 -4.95 20.77
N THR A 507 -15.95 -3.91 21.28
CA THR A 507 -14.56 -4.01 21.77
C THR A 507 -14.44 -4.82 23.07
N SER A 508 -15.55 -5.05 23.77
CA SER A 508 -15.62 -5.91 24.96
C SER A 508 -15.91 -7.38 24.63
N ILE A 509 -16.41 -7.66 23.42
CA ILE A 509 -16.85 -8.99 22.98
C ILE A 509 -15.81 -9.65 22.07
N PHE A 510 -15.26 -8.88 21.13
CA PHE A 510 -14.34 -9.40 20.13
C PHE A 510 -12.89 -9.14 20.52
N HIS A 511 -12.13 -10.21 20.78
CA HIS A 511 -10.70 -10.10 21.10
C HIS A 511 -9.89 -9.39 20.01
N ASN A 512 -10.29 -9.55 18.73
CA ASN A 512 -9.65 -8.92 17.58
C ASN A 512 -10.13 -7.50 17.27
N ILE A 513 -10.95 -6.89 18.13
CA ILE A 513 -11.40 -5.52 17.98
C ILE A 513 -11.01 -4.73 19.22
N ARG A 514 -10.41 -3.55 19.03
CA ARG A 514 -10.06 -2.64 20.12
C ARG A 514 -10.48 -1.21 19.80
N ARG A 515 -10.60 -0.40 20.85
CA ARG A 515 -10.71 1.05 20.72
C ARG A 515 -9.46 1.60 20.06
N CYS A 516 -9.63 2.62 19.21
CA CYS A 516 -8.51 3.30 18.62
C CYS A 516 -7.80 4.16 19.68
N GLU A 517 -6.48 4.19 19.61
CA GLU A 517 -5.65 4.97 20.52
C GLU A 517 -5.84 6.49 20.33
N ASP A 518 -6.28 6.89 19.13
CA ASP A 518 -6.37 8.28 18.70
C ASP A 518 -7.79 8.77 18.41
N GLN A 519 -8.80 7.91 18.55
CA GLN A 519 -10.22 8.24 18.45
C GLN A 519 -11.02 7.41 19.47
N SER A 520 -11.46 8.03 20.55
CA SER A 520 -12.03 7.34 21.73
C SER A 520 -13.30 6.55 21.43
N ARG A 521 -14.13 7.05 20.49
CA ARG A 521 -15.36 6.36 20.06
C ARG A 521 -15.10 5.30 18.98
N GLY A 522 -13.95 5.38 18.33
CA GLY A 522 -13.62 4.54 17.19
C GLY A 522 -13.19 3.14 17.60
N MET A 523 -13.14 2.25 16.61
CA MET A 523 -12.60 0.91 16.75
C MET A 523 -11.73 0.52 15.57
N LYS A 524 -10.81 -0.42 15.79
CA LYS A 524 -9.99 -1.00 14.74
C LYS A 524 -9.86 -2.50 14.92
N ILE A 525 -9.60 -3.18 13.81
CA ILE A 525 -9.22 -4.59 13.83
C ILE A 525 -7.78 -4.69 14.31
N ILE A 526 -7.51 -5.68 15.15
CA ILE A 526 -6.18 -5.94 15.70
C ILE A 526 -5.79 -7.39 15.50
N ASN A 527 -4.47 -7.61 15.39
CA ASN A 527 -3.91 -8.95 15.51
C ASN A 527 -3.78 -9.35 16.99
N THR A 528 -4.19 -10.56 17.35
CA THR A 528 -4.14 -11.08 18.72
C THR A 528 -3.17 -12.23 18.84
#